data_AF-A0A835LMN1-F1
#
_entry.id   AF-A0A835LMN1-F1
#
_cell.length_a   1.000
_cell.length_b   1.000
_cell.length_c   1.000
_cell.angle_alpha   90.00
_cell.angle_beta   90.00
_cell.angle_gamma   90.00
#
_symmetry.space_group_name_H-M   'P 1'
#
loop_
_entity.id
_entity.type
_entity.pdbx_description
1 polymer ?
#
loop_
_entity_poly.entity_id
_entity_poly.type
_entity_poly.pdbx_seq_one_letter_code
_entity_poly.pdbx_strand_id
1 'polypeptide(L)'
;MSCEQTETLVEAALRVLNTSDPVEKARLGETIATQWLDGTITEPHNPSINFTVPDRPARLSDVKLVSPSLMPKLGRGGSLQSRQAILHSLVHTESWAIDLSWDIIVRFGMQEVMPREFFTDFVKVAQDEGRHFTSLKARLEDVGSYYGALPAHDGLWDSAMVTSGNLLARLAIEHCVHEARGLDVLPTTISRLRNGGDDRSADLLETVVYPEEITHCAAGVKWFKYLCLRSANPSLNPPDLEAVGDEVREKESIATEKGIGSIELASDDGSSAEIEDVIQTFHATVRSYFRGPLKPPFNEKARKAAGFGPQWYEPLAIKVPSSE
;
A
#
# COMPACT_ATOMS: atom_id res chain seq x y z
N MET A 1 -8.19 -26.29 30.82
CA MET A 1 -8.68 -25.04 30.23
C MET A 1 -8.07 -24.96 28.85
N SER A 2 -8.89 -25.10 27.82
CA SER A 2 -8.46 -24.90 26.44
C SER A 2 -8.00 -23.45 26.32
N CYS A 3 -6.70 -23.24 26.09
CA CYS A 3 -6.21 -21.93 25.66
C CYS A 3 -6.88 -21.67 24.31
N GLU A 4 -7.90 -20.80 24.28
CA GLU A 4 -8.47 -20.34 23.01
C GLU A 4 -7.32 -19.70 22.24
N GLN A 5 -6.89 -20.38 21.18
CA GLN A 5 -5.82 -19.88 20.33
C GLN A 5 -6.37 -18.66 19.61
N THR A 6 -5.90 -17.48 20.01
CA THR A 6 -6.30 -16.21 19.40
C THR A 6 -5.79 -16.14 17.97
N GLU A 7 -6.67 -15.80 17.03
CA GLU A 7 -6.35 -15.64 15.62
C GLU A 7 -5.22 -14.60 15.44
N THR A 8 -4.24 -14.92 14.59
CA THR A 8 -3.12 -14.04 14.23
C THR A 8 -3.48 -13.10 13.08
N LEU A 9 -2.71 -12.03 12.91
CA LEU A 9 -2.96 -11.06 11.85
C LEU A 9 -2.90 -11.69 10.44
N VAL A 10 -1.94 -12.58 10.18
CA VAL A 10 -1.83 -13.29 8.89
C VAL A 10 -3.04 -14.16 8.62
N GLU A 11 -3.57 -14.87 9.61
CA GLU A 11 -4.81 -15.67 9.47
C GLU A 11 -6.01 -14.77 9.12
N ALA A 12 -6.17 -13.68 9.86
CA ALA A 12 -7.23 -12.71 9.63
C ALA A 12 -7.11 -12.07 8.24
N ALA A 13 -5.93 -11.63 7.85
CA ALA A 13 -5.64 -11.03 6.55
C ALA A 13 -5.88 -12.02 5.39
N LEU A 14 -5.56 -13.31 5.58
CA LEU A 14 -5.87 -14.35 4.60
C LEU A 14 -7.39 -14.51 4.40
N ARG A 15 -8.21 -14.32 5.45
CA ARG A 15 -9.68 -14.27 5.29
C ARG A 15 -10.11 -13.08 4.44
N VAL A 16 -9.45 -11.92 4.58
CA VAL A 16 -9.73 -10.75 3.72
C VAL A 16 -9.45 -11.08 2.26
N LEU A 17 -8.28 -11.64 1.96
CA LEU A 17 -7.91 -12.01 0.59
C LEU A 17 -8.85 -13.07 -0.02
N ASN A 18 -9.43 -13.95 0.80
CA ASN A 18 -10.40 -14.96 0.34
C ASN A 18 -11.85 -14.44 0.28
N THR A 19 -12.12 -13.20 0.69
CA THR A 19 -13.46 -12.59 0.57
C THR A 19 -13.64 -12.03 -0.84
N SER A 20 -14.61 -12.53 -1.61
CA SER A 20 -14.76 -12.15 -3.02
C SER A 20 -15.47 -10.81 -3.23
N ASP A 21 -16.46 -10.50 -2.39
CA ASP A 21 -17.23 -9.26 -2.48
C ASP A 21 -16.37 -8.08 -1.98
N PRO A 22 -16.19 -7.02 -2.78
CA PRO A 22 -15.28 -5.94 -2.41
C PRO A 22 -15.80 -5.07 -1.26
N VAL A 23 -17.12 -5.00 -1.04
CA VAL A 23 -17.72 -4.27 0.08
C VAL A 23 -17.50 -5.04 1.37
N GLU A 24 -17.78 -6.34 1.38
CA GLU A 24 -17.50 -7.19 2.55
C GLU A 24 -16.01 -7.31 2.82
N LYS A 25 -15.17 -7.31 1.77
CA LYS A 25 -13.71 -7.27 1.93
C LYS A 25 -13.26 -6.02 2.66
N ALA A 26 -13.72 -4.84 2.23
CA ALA A 26 -13.40 -3.58 2.90
C ALA A 26 -13.91 -3.56 4.36
N ARG A 27 -15.15 -4.01 4.60
CA ARG A 27 -15.74 -4.07 5.95
C ARG A 27 -14.98 -5.04 6.87
N LEU A 28 -14.59 -6.20 6.35
CA LEU A 28 -13.81 -7.18 7.10
C LEU A 28 -12.40 -6.64 7.41
N GLY A 29 -11.75 -6.01 6.42
CA GLY A 29 -10.46 -5.33 6.60
C GLY A 29 -10.50 -4.28 7.70
N GLU A 30 -11.52 -3.41 7.72
CA GLU A 30 -11.74 -2.42 8.78
C GLU A 30 -11.86 -3.07 10.17
N THR A 31 -12.62 -4.17 10.26
CA THR A 31 -12.81 -4.90 11.52
C THR A 31 -11.49 -5.45 12.05
N ILE A 32 -10.68 -6.06 11.17
CA ILE A 32 -9.39 -6.65 11.53
C ILE A 32 -8.37 -5.55 11.85
N ALA A 33 -8.37 -4.46 11.10
CA ALA A 33 -7.51 -3.31 11.38
C ALA A 33 -7.80 -2.74 12.77
N THR A 34 -9.07 -2.56 13.12
CA THR A 34 -9.48 -2.13 14.47
C THR A 34 -8.94 -3.10 15.53
N GLN A 35 -9.15 -4.40 15.36
CA GLN A 35 -8.68 -5.43 16.30
C GLN A 35 -7.15 -5.48 16.44
N TRP A 36 -6.40 -5.21 15.38
CA TRP A 36 -4.94 -5.12 15.45
C TRP A 36 -4.48 -3.88 16.21
N LEU A 37 -5.11 -2.74 15.91
CA LEU A 37 -4.74 -1.44 16.46
C LEU A 37 -5.15 -1.28 17.93
N ASP A 38 -6.23 -1.92 18.37
CA ASP A 38 -6.68 -1.94 19.77
C ASP A 38 -6.01 -3.02 20.63
N GLY A 39 -5.22 -3.91 20.01
CA GLY A 39 -4.49 -4.98 20.69
C GLY A 39 -5.29 -6.26 20.92
N THR A 40 -6.50 -6.40 20.34
CA THR A 40 -7.25 -7.66 20.33
C THR A 40 -6.51 -8.76 19.55
N ILE A 41 -5.92 -8.43 18.40
CA ILE A 41 -4.97 -9.28 17.69
C ILE A 41 -3.56 -8.85 18.08
N THR A 42 -2.87 -9.70 18.85
CA THR A 42 -1.52 -9.40 19.36
C THR A 42 -0.43 -9.97 18.48
N GLU A 43 -0.60 -11.15 17.91
CA GLU A 43 0.47 -11.83 17.18
C GLU A 43 0.37 -11.60 15.67
N PRO A 44 1.46 -11.21 15.00
CA PRO A 44 1.45 -11.02 13.54
C PRO A 44 1.24 -12.35 12.81
N HIS A 45 1.90 -13.42 13.26
CA HIS A 45 1.78 -14.75 12.67
C HIS A 45 2.04 -15.83 13.72
N ASN A 46 1.63 -17.06 13.43
CA ASN A 46 1.95 -18.24 14.23
C ASN A 46 2.97 -19.11 13.48
N PRO A 47 4.22 -19.26 13.97
CA PRO A 47 5.26 -20.01 13.26
C PRO A 47 4.96 -21.51 13.14
N SER A 48 4.00 -22.03 13.92
CA SER A 48 3.59 -23.44 13.86
C SER A 48 2.58 -23.74 12.74
N ILE A 49 2.02 -22.71 12.09
CA ILE A 49 1.00 -22.88 11.05
C ILE A 49 1.54 -22.39 9.72
N ASN A 50 1.59 -23.28 8.74
CA ASN A 50 1.89 -22.91 7.35
C ASN A 50 0.60 -22.72 6.57
N PHE A 51 0.43 -21.55 5.95
CA PHE A 51 -0.69 -21.26 5.07
C PHE A 51 -0.27 -21.30 3.61
N THR A 52 -1.18 -21.72 2.74
CA THR A 52 -1.02 -21.50 1.31
C THR A 52 -1.62 -20.14 0.97
N VAL A 53 -0.77 -19.20 0.60
CA VAL A 53 -1.21 -17.88 0.14
C VAL A 53 -1.70 -18.01 -1.31
N PRO A 54 -2.94 -17.63 -1.63
CA PRO A 54 -3.44 -17.74 -3.00
C PRO A 54 -2.64 -16.81 -3.94
N ASP A 55 -2.45 -17.22 -5.19
CA ASP A 55 -1.79 -16.36 -6.19
C ASP A 55 -2.60 -15.09 -6.46
N ARG A 56 -3.92 -15.16 -6.35
CA ARG A 56 -4.81 -14.02 -6.55
C ARG A 56 -5.86 -13.96 -5.45
N PRO A 57 -6.22 -12.77 -4.97
CA PRO A 57 -7.32 -12.61 -4.04
C PRO A 57 -8.62 -13.03 -4.72
N ALA A 58 -9.56 -13.51 -3.92
CA ALA A 58 -10.91 -13.75 -4.37
C ALA A 58 -11.54 -12.43 -4.83
N ARG A 59 -12.25 -12.49 -5.96
CA ARG A 59 -12.98 -11.37 -6.55
C ARG A 59 -14.25 -11.88 -7.21
N LEU A 60 -15.34 -11.11 -7.09
CA LEU A 60 -16.54 -11.35 -7.90
C LEU A 60 -16.24 -11.12 -9.38
N SER A 61 -16.90 -11.89 -10.25
CA SER A 61 -16.75 -11.82 -11.71
C SER A 61 -17.45 -10.63 -12.37
N ASP A 62 -17.95 -9.70 -11.57
CA ASP A 62 -18.86 -8.63 -12.03
C ASP A 62 -18.12 -7.49 -12.72
N VAL A 63 -16.81 -7.38 -12.52
CA VAL A 63 -15.94 -6.44 -13.23
C VAL A 63 -15.28 -7.14 -14.42
N LYS A 64 -15.59 -6.69 -15.64
CA LYS A 64 -14.95 -7.20 -16.85
C LYS A 64 -13.50 -6.71 -16.93
N LEU A 65 -12.55 -7.64 -16.87
CA LEU A 65 -11.13 -7.34 -17.01
C LEU A 65 -10.70 -7.36 -18.49
N VAL A 66 -9.98 -6.33 -18.91
CA VAL A 66 -9.43 -6.19 -20.26
C VAL A 66 -7.97 -5.75 -20.19
N SER A 67 -7.20 -5.97 -21.26
CA SER A 67 -5.82 -5.47 -21.31
C SER A 67 -5.79 -3.93 -21.26
N PRO A 68 -4.72 -3.31 -20.72
CA PRO A 68 -4.59 -1.85 -20.70
C PRO A 68 -4.74 -1.18 -22.07
N SER A 69 -4.36 -1.87 -23.15
CA SER A 69 -4.48 -1.37 -24.53
C SER A 69 -5.93 -1.25 -25.03
N LEU A 70 -6.86 -1.99 -24.41
CA LEU A 70 -8.28 -2.03 -24.74
C LEU A 70 -9.12 -1.17 -23.80
N MET A 71 -8.49 -0.51 -22.82
CA MET A 71 -9.20 0.33 -21.86
C MET A 71 -9.82 1.55 -22.54
N PRO A 72 -11.11 1.84 -22.27
CA PRO A 72 -11.73 3.07 -22.72
C PRO A 72 -10.98 4.30 -22.19
N LYS A 73 -10.99 5.39 -22.95
CA LYS A 73 -10.45 6.66 -22.47
C LYS A 73 -11.35 7.23 -21.37
N LEU A 74 -10.78 7.53 -20.21
CA LEU A 74 -11.49 8.12 -19.06
C LEU A 74 -12.11 9.51 -19.35
N GLY A 75 -11.55 10.25 -20.32
CA GLY A 75 -11.98 11.60 -20.68
C GLY A 75 -11.37 12.70 -19.78
N ARG A 76 -12.06 13.85 -19.69
CA ARG A 76 -11.57 15.07 -18.99
C ARG A 76 -12.49 15.58 -17.87
N GLY A 77 -13.52 14.81 -17.48
CA GLY A 77 -14.46 15.17 -16.40
C GLY A 77 -15.62 16.09 -16.79
N GLY A 78 -15.63 16.65 -18.01
CA GLY A 78 -16.67 17.60 -18.43
C GLY A 78 -18.06 17.00 -18.63
N SER A 79 -18.16 15.74 -19.09
CA SER A 79 -19.43 15.02 -19.23
C SER A 79 -19.68 14.05 -18.08
N LEU A 80 -20.95 13.71 -17.84
CA LEU A 80 -21.33 12.72 -16.82
C LEU A 80 -20.62 11.37 -17.04
N GLN A 81 -20.59 10.90 -18.29
CA GLN A 81 -19.93 9.64 -18.66
C GLN A 81 -18.43 9.67 -18.33
N SER A 82 -17.77 10.81 -18.54
CA SER A 82 -16.35 10.95 -18.21
C SER A 82 -16.13 10.95 -16.70
N ARG A 83 -17.01 11.57 -15.90
CA ARG A 83 -16.93 11.54 -14.44
C ARG A 83 -17.16 10.13 -13.88
N GLN A 84 -18.18 9.44 -14.40
CA GLN A 84 -18.44 8.04 -14.05
C GLN A 84 -17.24 7.14 -14.37
N ALA A 85 -16.60 7.32 -15.54
CA ALA A 85 -15.40 6.55 -15.90
C ALA A 85 -14.22 6.83 -14.98
N ILE A 86 -13.96 8.10 -14.64
CA ILE A 86 -12.90 8.47 -13.69
C ILE A 86 -13.15 7.85 -12.32
N LEU A 87 -14.36 8.02 -11.77
CA LEU A 87 -14.72 7.47 -10.46
C LEU A 87 -14.67 5.94 -10.43
N HIS A 88 -15.19 5.27 -11.46
CA HIS A 88 -15.12 3.80 -11.55
C HIS A 88 -13.67 3.31 -11.58
N SER A 89 -12.80 3.99 -12.34
CA SER A 89 -11.38 3.66 -12.37
C SER A 89 -10.71 3.83 -11.00
N LEU A 90 -11.06 4.87 -10.24
CA LEU A 90 -10.53 5.08 -8.89
C LEU A 90 -11.02 4.00 -7.93
N VAL A 91 -12.33 3.69 -7.93
CA VAL A 91 -12.89 2.58 -7.15
C VAL A 91 -12.19 1.25 -7.47
N HIS A 92 -11.85 1.02 -8.73
CA HIS A 92 -11.09 -0.17 -9.11
C HIS A 92 -9.66 -0.18 -8.55
N THR A 93 -8.98 0.97 -8.58
CA THR A 93 -7.64 1.13 -7.98
C THR A 93 -7.69 0.83 -6.49
N GLU A 94 -8.60 1.44 -5.72
CA GLU A 94 -8.63 1.24 -4.26
C GLU A 94 -9.01 -0.20 -3.92
N SER A 95 -9.87 -0.82 -4.73
CA SER A 95 -10.18 -2.24 -4.57
C SER A 95 -8.93 -3.12 -4.72
N TRP A 96 -7.97 -2.77 -5.58
CA TRP A 96 -6.69 -3.45 -5.66
C TRP A 96 -5.74 -3.06 -4.53
N ALA A 97 -5.75 -1.80 -4.10
CA ALA A 97 -4.89 -1.32 -3.02
C ALA A 97 -5.23 -1.99 -1.67
N ILE A 98 -6.51 -2.26 -1.39
CA ILE A 98 -6.94 -3.12 -0.27
C ILE A 98 -6.22 -4.47 -0.35
N ASP A 99 -6.32 -5.15 -1.50
CA ASP A 99 -5.73 -6.47 -1.67
C ASP A 99 -4.20 -6.45 -1.58
N LEU A 100 -3.54 -5.45 -2.16
CA LEU A 100 -2.08 -5.29 -2.10
C LEU A 100 -1.59 -5.10 -0.66
N SER A 101 -2.31 -4.29 0.12
CA SER A 101 -1.96 -3.98 1.51
C SER A 101 -2.13 -5.19 2.44
N TRP A 102 -3.13 -6.05 2.19
CA TRP A 102 -3.25 -7.33 2.90
C TRP A 102 -2.32 -8.41 2.35
N ASP A 103 -2.05 -8.44 1.04
CA ASP A 103 -1.15 -9.41 0.40
C ASP A 103 0.27 -9.28 0.93
N ILE A 104 0.78 -8.06 1.10
CA ILE A 104 2.14 -7.88 1.61
C ILE A 104 2.29 -8.42 3.05
N ILE A 105 1.26 -8.27 3.88
CA ILE A 105 1.19 -8.83 5.24
C ILE A 105 1.19 -10.36 5.19
N VAL A 106 0.29 -10.96 4.41
CA VAL A 106 0.11 -12.42 4.36
C VAL A 106 1.31 -13.11 3.70
N ARG A 107 1.79 -12.56 2.58
CA ARG A 107 2.80 -13.20 1.74
C ARG A 107 4.19 -13.10 2.33
N PHE A 108 4.53 -11.97 2.93
CA PHE A 108 5.89 -11.73 3.41
C PHE A 108 6.01 -11.71 4.94
N GLY A 109 4.90 -11.54 5.66
CA GLY A 109 4.90 -11.54 7.12
C GLY A 109 5.39 -12.82 7.77
N MET A 110 5.36 -13.94 7.03
CA MET A 110 5.94 -15.22 7.44
C MET A 110 7.28 -15.54 6.78
N GLN A 111 7.60 -14.90 5.65
CA GLN A 111 8.84 -15.14 4.91
C GLN A 111 10.01 -14.32 5.47
N GLU A 112 9.71 -13.13 5.97
CA GLU A 112 10.68 -12.16 6.44
C GLU A 112 10.41 -11.83 7.90
N VAL A 113 11.44 -11.84 8.74
CA VAL A 113 11.33 -11.45 10.15
C VAL A 113 11.20 -9.93 10.23
N MET A 114 9.99 -9.42 10.09
CA MET A 114 9.68 -7.99 10.13
C MET A 114 9.22 -7.56 11.53
N PRO A 115 9.56 -6.34 11.98
CA PRO A 115 9.07 -5.82 13.26
C PRO A 115 7.56 -5.56 13.23
N ARG A 116 6.90 -5.53 14.40
CA ARG A 116 5.45 -5.26 14.55
C ARG A 116 5.00 -4.01 13.79
N GLU A 117 5.83 -2.97 13.77
CA GLU A 117 5.52 -1.74 13.05
C GLU A 117 5.25 -1.92 11.57
N PHE A 118 5.91 -2.88 10.90
CA PHE A 118 5.67 -3.18 9.49
C PHE A 118 4.22 -3.59 9.27
N PHE A 119 3.76 -4.52 10.09
CA PHE A 119 2.37 -4.98 10.09
C PHE A 119 1.41 -3.84 10.41
N THR A 120 1.72 -3.03 11.43
CA THR A 120 0.88 -1.89 11.80
C THR A 120 0.77 -0.84 10.70
N ASP A 121 1.86 -0.53 10.02
CA ASP A 121 1.86 0.45 8.93
C ASP A 121 0.99 -0.05 7.77
N PHE A 122 1.16 -1.30 7.32
CA PHE A 122 0.34 -1.85 6.23
C PHE A 122 -1.11 -2.15 6.63
N VAL A 123 -1.40 -2.43 7.90
CA VAL A 123 -2.79 -2.49 8.41
C VAL A 123 -3.47 -1.12 8.30
N LYS A 124 -2.76 -0.02 8.62
CA LYS A 124 -3.31 1.34 8.48
C LYS A 124 -3.54 1.69 7.01
N VAL A 125 -2.58 1.37 6.12
CA VAL A 125 -2.79 1.54 4.67
C VAL A 125 -4.03 0.76 4.24
N ALA A 126 -4.14 -0.53 4.58
CA ALA A 126 -5.29 -1.34 4.22
C ALA A 126 -6.63 -0.79 4.74
N GLN A 127 -6.63 -0.17 5.93
CA GLN A 127 -7.79 0.49 6.53
C GLN A 127 -8.21 1.73 5.73
N ASP A 128 -7.23 2.59 5.40
CA ASP A 128 -7.46 3.78 4.59
C ASP A 128 -8.00 3.42 3.20
N GLU A 129 -7.39 2.43 2.55
CA GLU A 129 -7.83 1.95 1.23
C GLU A 129 -9.26 1.40 1.25
N GLY A 130 -9.64 0.69 2.32
CA GLY A 130 -11.02 0.24 2.55
C GLY A 130 -12.01 1.40 2.62
N ARG A 131 -11.62 2.48 3.31
CA ARG A 131 -12.43 3.69 3.46
C ARG A 131 -12.47 4.53 2.19
N HIS A 132 -11.37 4.61 1.43
CA HIS A 132 -11.32 5.25 0.12
C HIS A 132 -12.23 4.54 -0.87
N PHE A 133 -12.10 3.21 -0.99
CA PHE A 133 -12.97 2.37 -1.81
C PHE A 133 -14.44 2.61 -1.49
N THR A 134 -14.80 2.53 -0.21
CA THR A 134 -16.19 2.70 0.25
C THR A 134 -16.74 4.08 -0.11
N SER A 135 -15.95 5.13 0.12
CA SER A 135 -16.33 6.52 -0.13
C SER A 135 -16.46 6.81 -1.64
N LEU A 136 -15.50 6.36 -2.44
CA LEU A 136 -15.51 6.53 -3.89
C LEU A 136 -16.62 5.70 -4.54
N LYS A 137 -16.89 4.49 -4.05
CA LYS A 137 -18.02 3.67 -4.51
C LYS A 137 -19.34 4.40 -4.28
N ALA A 138 -19.56 4.94 -3.08
CA ALA A 138 -20.76 5.72 -2.78
C ALA A 138 -20.89 6.94 -3.71
N ARG A 139 -19.79 7.65 -3.97
CA ARG A 139 -19.78 8.76 -4.94
C ARG A 139 -20.07 8.32 -6.37
N LEU A 140 -19.60 7.16 -6.79
CA LEU A 140 -19.91 6.57 -8.10
C LEU A 140 -21.41 6.25 -8.24
N GLU A 141 -22.03 5.75 -7.17
CA GLU A 141 -23.48 5.48 -7.10
C GLU A 141 -24.31 6.77 -7.15
N ASP A 142 -23.88 7.81 -6.42
CA ASP A 142 -24.53 9.13 -6.44
C ASP A 142 -24.57 9.77 -7.84
N VAL A 143 -23.57 9.48 -8.69
CA VAL A 143 -23.54 9.96 -10.09
C VAL A 143 -24.23 8.99 -11.06
N GLY A 144 -24.97 8.00 -10.55
CA GLY A 144 -25.82 7.10 -11.33
C GLY A 144 -25.06 5.98 -12.04
N SER A 145 -23.92 5.52 -11.49
CA SER A 145 -23.19 4.36 -11.97
C SER A 145 -22.93 3.36 -10.83
N TYR A 146 -22.17 2.30 -11.07
CA TYR A 146 -21.84 1.30 -10.05
C TYR A 146 -20.50 0.62 -10.38
N TYR A 147 -19.86 0.04 -9.36
CA TYR A 147 -18.62 -0.70 -9.57
C TYR A 147 -18.90 -1.98 -10.36
N GLY A 148 -18.21 -2.14 -11.50
CA GLY A 148 -18.48 -3.17 -12.51
C GLY A 148 -19.24 -2.70 -13.74
N ALA A 149 -19.82 -1.48 -13.74
CA ALA A 149 -20.51 -0.92 -14.91
C ALA A 149 -19.60 -0.70 -16.12
N LEU A 150 -18.29 -0.53 -15.89
CA LEU A 150 -17.26 -0.33 -16.90
C LEU A 150 -16.16 -1.41 -16.77
N PRO A 151 -15.45 -1.72 -17.86
CA PRO A 151 -14.32 -2.64 -17.80
C PRO A 151 -13.15 -2.02 -17.01
N ALA A 152 -12.29 -2.89 -16.49
CA ALA A 152 -11.09 -2.51 -15.75
C ALA A 152 -9.88 -3.35 -16.19
N HIS A 153 -8.71 -3.15 -15.57
CA HIS A 153 -7.48 -3.85 -15.93
C HIS A 153 -6.72 -4.36 -14.71
N ASP A 154 -5.98 -5.46 -14.86
CA ASP A 154 -5.22 -6.10 -13.77
C ASP A 154 -3.80 -5.56 -13.56
N GLY A 155 -3.43 -4.44 -14.20
CA GLY A 155 -2.04 -3.99 -14.26
C GLY A 155 -1.30 -3.89 -12.90
N LEU A 156 -1.99 -3.52 -11.82
CA LEU A 156 -1.43 -3.52 -10.46
C LEU A 156 -1.15 -4.95 -9.96
N TRP A 157 -2.13 -5.86 -10.10
CA TRP A 157 -1.95 -7.24 -9.66
C TRP A 157 -0.99 -8.05 -10.54
N ASP A 158 -0.89 -7.73 -11.83
CA ASP A 158 0.11 -8.34 -12.70
C ASP A 158 1.53 -7.99 -12.22
N SER A 159 1.73 -6.77 -11.74
CA SER A 159 3.00 -6.31 -11.15
C SER A 159 3.24 -6.94 -9.76
N ALA A 160 2.20 -7.06 -8.93
CA ALA A 160 2.22 -7.83 -7.69
C ALA A 160 2.69 -9.28 -7.89
N MET A 161 2.16 -9.96 -8.90
CA MET A 161 2.55 -11.34 -9.22
C MET A 161 4.02 -11.46 -9.59
N VAL A 162 4.53 -10.51 -10.39
CA VAL A 162 5.94 -10.46 -10.81
C VAL A 162 6.88 -10.28 -9.61
N THR A 163 6.42 -9.63 -8.54
CA THR A 163 7.21 -9.39 -7.32
C THR A 163 6.87 -10.34 -6.17
N SER A 164 5.99 -11.32 -6.38
CA SER A 164 5.41 -12.17 -5.33
C SER A 164 6.42 -12.99 -4.49
N GLY A 165 7.61 -13.25 -5.03
CA GLY A 165 8.67 -13.97 -4.32
C GLY A 165 9.74 -13.08 -3.66
N ASN A 166 9.58 -11.76 -3.65
CA ASN A 166 10.61 -10.85 -3.14
C ASN A 166 9.99 -9.59 -2.51
N LEU A 167 10.06 -9.48 -1.17
CA LEU A 167 9.51 -8.35 -0.42
C LEU A 167 10.14 -7.00 -0.83
N LEU A 168 11.46 -6.97 -1.05
CA LEU A 168 12.16 -5.75 -1.46
C LEU A 168 11.66 -5.25 -2.82
N ALA A 169 11.46 -6.18 -3.77
CA ALA A 169 10.86 -5.87 -5.06
C ALA A 169 9.39 -5.42 -4.92
N ARG A 170 8.61 -6.08 -4.06
CA ARG A 170 7.22 -5.70 -3.78
C ARG A 170 7.12 -4.27 -3.28
N LEU A 171 7.93 -3.91 -2.28
CA LEU A 171 7.96 -2.57 -1.71
C LEU A 171 8.38 -1.52 -2.75
N ALA A 172 9.41 -1.80 -3.54
CA ALA A 172 9.87 -0.86 -4.56
C ALA A 172 8.82 -0.59 -5.64
N ILE A 173 8.16 -1.63 -6.14
CA ILE A 173 7.26 -1.50 -7.29
C ILE A 173 5.87 -1.06 -6.85
N GLU A 174 5.23 -1.78 -5.94
CA GLU A 174 3.86 -1.48 -5.52
C GLU A 174 3.86 -0.28 -4.58
N HIS A 175 4.59 -0.36 -3.47
CA HIS A 175 4.47 0.62 -2.38
C HIS A 175 5.35 1.87 -2.52
N CYS A 176 6.20 1.96 -3.55
CA CYS A 176 6.91 3.19 -3.90
C CYS A 176 6.52 3.69 -5.28
N VAL A 177 6.77 2.92 -6.35
CA VAL A 177 6.50 3.39 -7.72
C VAL A 177 5.01 3.61 -7.98
N HIS A 178 4.15 2.65 -7.62
CA HIS A 178 2.72 2.78 -7.87
C HIS A 178 2.04 3.80 -6.94
N GLU A 179 2.37 3.82 -5.65
CA GLU A 179 1.91 4.86 -4.71
C GLU A 179 2.32 6.27 -5.16
N ALA A 180 3.61 6.47 -5.51
CA ALA A 180 4.09 7.78 -5.95
C ALA A 180 3.45 8.20 -7.29
N ARG A 181 3.00 7.26 -8.11
CA ARG A 181 2.23 7.56 -9.32
C ARG A 181 0.80 8.03 -9.00
N GLY A 182 0.19 7.52 -7.93
CA GLY A 182 -1.06 8.07 -7.36
C GLY A 182 -0.91 9.56 -7.06
N LEU A 183 0.15 9.92 -6.34
CA LEU A 183 0.49 11.31 -5.99
C LEU A 183 0.67 12.24 -7.20
N ASP A 184 1.17 11.72 -8.33
CA ASP A 184 1.36 12.49 -9.56
C ASP A 184 0.05 12.73 -10.31
N VAL A 185 -0.84 11.74 -10.30
CA VAL A 185 -2.07 11.73 -11.11
C VAL A 185 -3.21 12.47 -10.42
N LEU A 186 -3.35 12.31 -9.09
CA LEU A 186 -4.47 12.83 -8.32
C LEU A 186 -4.70 14.35 -8.49
N PRO A 187 -3.69 15.24 -8.45
CA PRO A 187 -3.91 16.68 -8.63
C PRO A 187 -4.56 17.02 -9.99
N THR A 188 -4.17 16.31 -11.04
CA THR A 188 -4.77 16.50 -12.37
C THR A 188 -6.20 15.96 -12.41
N THR A 189 -6.47 14.85 -11.74
CA THR A 189 -7.82 14.27 -11.62
C THR A 189 -8.76 15.19 -10.85
N ILE A 190 -8.31 15.73 -9.71
CA ILE A 190 -9.04 16.74 -8.91
C ILE A 190 -9.39 17.95 -9.78
N SER A 191 -8.41 18.51 -10.48
CA SER A 191 -8.64 19.66 -11.38
C SER A 191 -9.67 19.35 -12.48
N ARG A 192 -9.62 18.15 -13.08
CA ARG A 192 -10.58 17.72 -14.11
C ARG A 192 -12.00 17.59 -13.57
N LEU A 193 -12.18 17.02 -12.39
CA LEU A 193 -13.50 16.86 -11.76
C LEU A 193 -14.08 18.23 -11.39
N ARG A 194 -13.28 19.09 -10.76
CA ARG A 194 -13.65 20.47 -10.39
C ARG A 194 -14.05 21.30 -11.61
N ASN A 195 -13.21 21.30 -12.65
CA ASN A 195 -13.54 21.98 -13.92
C ASN A 195 -14.76 21.37 -14.63
N GLY A 196 -15.07 20.10 -14.36
CA GLY A 196 -16.26 19.41 -14.84
C GLY A 196 -17.53 19.68 -14.02
N GLY A 197 -17.44 20.51 -12.98
CA GLY A 197 -18.55 20.85 -12.08
C GLY A 197 -18.89 19.76 -11.05
N ASP A 198 -17.97 18.84 -10.76
CA ASP A 198 -18.12 17.82 -9.71
C ASP A 198 -17.19 18.12 -8.53
N ASP A 199 -17.50 19.22 -7.85
CA ASP A 199 -16.76 19.67 -6.66
C ASP A 199 -16.80 18.62 -5.56
N ARG A 200 -17.90 17.88 -5.40
CA ARG A 200 -18.02 16.84 -4.37
C ARG A 200 -16.98 15.73 -4.54
N SER A 201 -16.77 15.25 -5.76
CA SER A 201 -15.76 14.23 -6.02
C SER A 201 -14.34 14.79 -5.95
N ALA A 202 -14.14 16.05 -6.39
CA ALA A 202 -12.86 16.74 -6.26
C ALA A 202 -12.46 16.93 -4.79
N ASP A 203 -13.40 17.35 -3.94
CA ASP A 203 -13.19 17.60 -2.52
C ASP A 203 -12.91 16.29 -1.76
N LEU A 204 -13.60 15.20 -2.08
CA LEU A 204 -13.30 13.87 -1.53
C LEU A 204 -11.84 13.48 -1.80
N LEU A 205 -11.39 13.63 -3.04
CA LEU A 205 -10.02 13.31 -3.40
C LEU A 205 -9.01 14.26 -2.75
N GLU A 206 -9.29 15.56 -2.70
CA GLU A 206 -8.36 16.57 -2.19
C GLU A 206 -8.22 16.52 -0.66
N THR A 207 -9.30 16.21 0.06
CA THR A 207 -9.35 16.34 1.53
C THR A 207 -9.22 15.01 2.27
N VAL A 208 -9.53 13.89 1.62
CA VAL A 208 -9.50 12.55 2.26
C VAL A 208 -8.43 11.68 1.62
N VAL A 209 -8.53 11.40 0.32
CA VAL A 209 -7.66 10.42 -0.36
C VAL A 209 -6.23 10.93 -0.46
N TYR A 210 -6.03 12.08 -1.10
CA TYR A 210 -4.70 12.59 -1.43
C TYR A 210 -3.75 12.81 -0.23
N PRO A 211 -4.20 13.31 0.94
CA PRO A 211 -3.34 13.39 2.12
C PRO A 211 -2.88 12.03 2.66
N GLU A 212 -3.73 11.00 2.57
CA GLU A 212 -3.46 9.66 3.10
C GLU A 212 -2.49 8.90 2.19
N GLU A 213 -2.61 9.07 0.87
CA GLU A 213 -1.68 8.53 -0.15
C GLU A 213 -0.22 8.92 0.07
N ILE A 214 0.03 10.11 0.63
CA ILE A 214 1.39 10.54 0.97
C ILE A 214 1.96 9.62 2.06
N THR A 215 1.15 9.24 3.04
CA THR A 215 1.55 8.36 4.13
C THR A 215 1.71 6.91 3.66
N HIS A 216 0.92 6.48 2.67
CA HIS A 216 1.04 5.16 2.05
C HIS A 216 2.35 5.02 1.28
N CYS A 217 2.68 6.01 0.44
CA CYS A 217 3.99 6.09 -0.22
C CYS A 217 5.14 6.15 0.81
N ALA A 218 4.95 6.87 1.92
CA ALA A 218 5.96 6.96 2.97
C ALA A 218 6.22 5.60 3.65
N ALA A 219 5.17 4.80 3.87
CA ALA A 219 5.29 3.46 4.42
C ALA A 219 6.14 2.55 3.52
N GLY A 220 5.90 2.58 2.21
CA GLY A 220 6.71 1.82 1.25
C GLY A 220 8.19 2.24 1.27
N VAL A 221 8.46 3.55 1.28
CA VAL A 221 9.84 4.08 1.35
C VAL A 221 10.53 3.71 2.66
N LYS A 222 9.82 3.82 3.79
CA LYS A 222 10.32 3.43 5.11
C LYS A 222 10.78 1.98 5.11
N TRP A 223 9.92 1.05 4.68
CA TRP A 223 10.21 -0.38 4.75
C TRP A 223 11.21 -0.83 3.68
N PHE A 224 11.25 -0.18 2.52
CA PHE A 224 12.31 -0.41 1.53
C PHE A 224 13.69 -0.04 2.08
N LYS A 225 13.81 1.16 2.69
CA LYS A 225 15.04 1.61 3.36
C LYS A 225 15.45 0.65 4.46
N TYR A 226 14.50 0.27 5.33
CA TYR A 226 14.74 -0.67 6.43
C TYR A 226 15.38 -1.97 5.94
N LEU A 227 14.82 -2.60 4.90
CA LEU A 227 15.36 -3.86 4.38
C LEU A 227 16.76 -3.72 3.78
N CYS A 228 17.02 -2.63 3.05
CA CYS A 228 18.34 -2.38 2.49
C CYS A 228 19.40 -2.20 3.60
N LEU A 229 19.09 -1.39 4.61
CA LEU A 229 20.00 -1.13 5.73
C LEU A 229 20.21 -2.38 6.59
N ARG A 230 19.14 -3.16 6.84
CA ARG A 230 19.22 -4.45 7.54
C ARG A 230 20.11 -5.46 6.81
N SER A 231 20.03 -5.51 5.48
CA SER A 231 20.89 -6.40 4.68
C SER A 231 22.36 -5.97 4.70
N ALA A 232 22.65 -4.67 4.82
CA ALA A 232 24.01 -4.15 4.95
C ALA A 232 24.59 -4.33 6.36
N ASN A 233 23.73 -4.32 7.38
CA ASN A 233 24.10 -4.44 8.80
C ASN A 233 23.29 -5.55 9.51
N PRO A 234 23.72 -6.82 9.44
CA PRO A 234 22.99 -7.96 10.00
C PRO A 234 22.73 -7.90 11.51
N SER A 235 23.43 -7.03 12.25
CA SER A 235 23.21 -6.78 13.68
C SER A 235 21.90 -6.03 13.99
N LEU A 236 21.20 -5.49 12.98
CA LEU A 236 19.87 -4.87 13.10
C LEU A 236 18.71 -5.88 13.01
N ASN A 237 19.02 -7.18 12.91
CA ASN A 237 17.99 -8.21 12.99
C ASN A 237 17.29 -8.10 14.36
N PRO A 238 15.95 -8.16 14.41
CA PRO A 238 15.25 -8.33 15.68
C PRO A 238 15.87 -9.54 16.39
N PRO A 239 16.17 -9.46 17.70
CA PRO A 239 16.71 -10.60 18.42
C PRO A 239 15.76 -11.78 18.22
N ASP A 240 16.32 -12.94 17.89
CA ASP A 240 15.57 -14.18 17.71
C ASP A 240 14.60 -14.36 18.89
N LEU A 241 13.31 -14.52 18.57
CA LEU A 241 12.23 -14.76 19.54
C LEU A 241 12.42 -16.04 20.37
N GLU A 242 13.51 -16.79 20.15
CA GLU A 242 13.84 -18.02 20.86
C GLU A 242 14.79 -17.84 22.07
N ALA A 243 15.25 -16.62 22.38
CA ALA A 243 16.28 -16.42 23.42
C ALA A 243 15.97 -15.39 24.54
N VAL A 244 14.70 -15.10 24.83
CA VAL A 244 14.33 -14.30 26.03
C VAL A 244 13.39 -15.10 26.91
N GLY A 245 13.94 -16.15 27.54
CA GLY A 245 13.37 -16.72 28.74
C GLY A 245 13.66 -15.81 29.94
N ASP A 246 12.59 -15.41 30.64
CA ASP A 246 12.57 -14.89 32.01
C ASP A 246 13.61 -13.81 32.36
N GLU A 247 13.36 -12.54 31.99
CA GLU A 247 13.84 -11.40 32.83
C GLU A 247 13.22 -10.02 32.52
N VAL A 248 12.28 -9.89 31.58
CA VAL A 248 11.60 -8.61 31.30
C VAL A 248 10.18 -8.63 31.84
N ARG A 249 10.03 -8.65 33.18
CA ARG A 249 8.70 -8.57 33.81
C ARG A 249 8.58 -7.57 34.96
N GLU A 250 9.49 -6.60 35.06
CA GLU A 250 9.46 -5.65 36.20
C GLU A 250 9.75 -4.17 35.88
N LYS A 251 9.65 -3.73 34.62
CA LYS A 251 9.88 -2.29 34.28
C LYS A 251 8.82 -1.60 33.44
N GLU A 252 7.61 -2.16 33.36
CA GLU A 252 6.45 -1.45 32.79
C GLU A 252 5.41 -1.16 33.88
N SER A 253 5.82 -0.37 34.87
CA SER A 253 4.86 0.39 35.66
C SER A 253 5.51 1.72 36.00
N ILE A 254 4.85 2.82 35.63
CA ILE A 254 5.20 4.25 35.79
C ILE A 254 5.58 4.90 34.45
N ALA A 255 4.55 5.21 33.65
CA ALA A 255 4.50 6.38 32.77
C ALA A 255 3.06 6.58 32.22
N THR A 256 2.10 6.83 33.10
CA THR A 256 0.87 7.53 32.71
C THR A 256 1.01 9.01 33.08
N GLU A 257 0.52 9.87 32.19
CA GLU A 257 0.38 11.33 32.27
C GLU A 257 1.55 12.17 31.73
N LYS A 258 1.51 12.47 30.41
CA LYS A 258 1.31 13.83 29.87
C LYS A 258 1.45 13.88 28.35
N GLY A 259 0.41 14.42 27.69
CA GLY A 259 0.56 15.27 26.50
C GLY A 259 0.70 14.56 25.15
N ILE A 260 -0.34 14.71 24.33
CA ILE A 260 -0.30 14.46 22.88
C ILE A 260 0.74 15.40 22.26
N GLY A 261 1.91 14.86 21.96
CA GLY A 261 2.97 15.51 21.18
C GLY A 261 3.12 14.78 19.86
N SER A 262 3.11 15.53 18.76
CA SER A 262 3.50 15.11 17.42
C SER A 262 4.67 14.14 17.46
N ILE A 263 4.49 12.96 16.85
CA ILE A 263 5.57 11.99 16.63
C ILE A 263 6.59 12.67 15.73
N GLU A 264 7.71 13.09 16.33
CA GLU A 264 8.91 13.47 15.59
C GLU A 264 9.35 12.25 14.79
N LEU A 265 9.35 12.39 13.46
CA LEU A 265 9.99 11.44 12.56
C LEU A 265 11.43 11.23 13.05
N ALA A 266 11.73 9.98 13.43
CA ALA A 266 13.05 9.57 13.86
C ALA A 266 14.10 10.07 12.87
N SER A 267 15.14 10.66 13.44
CA SER A 267 16.28 11.27 12.77
C SER A 267 16.89 10.37 11.68
N ASP A 268 17.23 11.02 10.57
CA ASP A 268 18.14 10.61 9.49
C ASP A 268 19.47 10.06 10.05
N ASP A 269 19.49 8.80 10.51
CA ASP A 269 20.68 8.18 11.17
C ASP A 269 21.65 7.48 10.20
N GLY A 270 21.26 7.36 8.93
CA GLY A 270 22.11 6.78 7.89
C GLY A 270 23.18 7.77 7.43
N SER A 271 24.40 7.30 7.30
CA SER A 271 25.44 8.06 6.60
C SER A 271 24.99 8.36 5.16
N SER A 272 25.45 9.49 4.60
CA SER A 272 25.14 9.86 3.21
C SER A 272 25.51 8.76 2.19
N ALA A 273 26.45 7.87 2.52
CA ALA A 273 26.82 6.73 1.69
C ALA A 273 25.77 5.60 1.74
N GLU A 274 25.24 5.28 2.93
CA GLU A 274 24.19 4.26 3.08
C GLU A 274 22.91 4.66 2.35
N ILE A 275 22.52 5.93 2.39
CA ILE A 275 21.36 6.44 1.65
C ILE A 275 21.55 6.29 0.14
N GLU A 276 22.77 6.55 -0.37
CA GLU A 276 23.09 6.37 -1.78
C GLU A 276 22.97 4.89 -2.19
N ASP A 277 23.50 3.96 -1.39
CA ASP A 277 23.41 2.52 -1.67
C ASP A 277 21.96 2.02 -1.70
N VAL A 278 21.11 2.54 -0.81
CA VAL A 278 19.67 2.27 -0.83
C VAL A 278 19.04 2.74 -2.14
N ILE A 279 19.38 3.96 -2.60
CA ILE A 279 18.85 4.51 -3.86
C ILE A 279 19.33 3.70 -5.06
N GLN A 280 20.59 3.27 -5.08
CA GLN A 280 21.12 2.41 -6.15
C GLN A 280 20.40 1.05 -6.17
N THR A 281 20.14 0.47 -4.99
CA THR A 281 19.35 -0.76 -4.85
C THR A 281 17.93 -0.57 -5.38
N PHE A 282 17.31 0.58 -5.07
CA PHE A 282 16.01 0.94 -5.61
C PHE A 282 16.03 1.02 -7.14
N HIS A 283 17.00 1.72 -7.73
CA HIS A 283 17.12 1.82 -9.18
C HIS A 283 17.30 0.46 -9.86
N ALA A 284 18.16 -0.40 -9.30
CA ALA A 284 18.38 -1.75 -9.82
C ALA A 284 17.10 -2.59 -9.74
N THR A 285 16.38 -2.50 -8.63
CA THR A 285 15.11 -3.20 -8.42
C THR A 285 14.05 -2.71 -9.41
N VAL A 286 13.86 -1.40 -9.55
CA VAL A 286 12.88 -0.85 -10.51
C VAL A 286 13.23 -1.25 -11.95
N ARG A 287 14.50 -1.19 -12.37
CA ARG A 287 14.90 -1.64 -13.71
C ARG A 287 14.65 -3.12 -13.96
N SER A 288 14.70 -3.95 -12.93
CA SER A 288 14.50 -5.39 -13.03
C SER A 288 13.03 -5.77 -13.12
N TYR A 289 12.16 -5.08 -12.38
CA TYR A 289 10.76 -5.49 -12.19
C TYR A 289 9.74 -4.55 -12.87
N PHE A 290 10.08 -3.29 -13.15
CA PHE A 290 9.19 -2.33 -13.80
C PHE A 290 9.47 -2.21 -15.30
N ARG A 291 8.41 -2.27 -16.11
CA ARG A 291 8.54 -2.20 -17.57
C ARG A 291 8.48 -0.77 -18.09
N GLY A 292 9.62 -0.29 -18.59
CA GLY A 292 9.75 1.02 -19.23
C GLY A 292 10.14 2.13 -18.26
N PRO A 293 10.29 3.37 -18.75
CA PRO A 293 10.69 4.49 -17.90
C PRO A 293 9.54 4.95 -16.99
N LEU A 294 9.90 5.52 -15.83
CA LEU A 294 8.97 6.30 -15.02
C LEU A 294 8.55 7.56 -15.78
N LYS A 295 7.29 7.95 -15.69
CA LYS A 295 6.74 9.02 -16.55
C LYS A 295 6.42 10.28 -15.75
N PRO A 296 6.92 11.46 -16.16
CA PRO A 296 6.50 12.73 -15.58
C PRO A 296 5.06 13.10 -16.00
N PRO A 297 4.44 14.11 -15.37
CA PRO A 297 4.99 14.99 -14.32
C PRO A 297 5.16 14.25 -12.98
N PHE A 298 6.21 14.61 -12.23
CA PHE A 298 6.42 14.12 -10.87
C PHE A 298 5.97 15.18 -9.87
N ASN A 299 5.17 14.80 -8.89
CA ASN A 299 4.74 15.66 -7.81
C ASN A 299 5.84 15.75 -6.74
N GLU A 300 6.88 16.53 -7.02
CA GLU A 300 8.07 16.67 -6.16
C GLU A 300 7.71 17.00 -4.71
N LYS A 301 6.73 17.88 -4.49
CA LYS A 301 6.31 18.27 -3.14
C LYS A 301 5.74 17.09 -2.35
N ALA A 302 4.80 16.35 -2.93
CA ALA A 302 4.16 15.21 -2.26
C ALA A 302 5.13 14.04 -2.09
N ARG A 303 5.89 13.71 -3.14
CA ARG A 303 6.91 12.65 -3.09
C ARG A 303 7.98 12.96 -2.03
N LYS A 304 8.45 14.21 -1.94
CA LYS A 304 9.35 14.64 -0.87
C LYS A 304 8.74 14.51 0.52
N ALA A 305 7.45 14.82 0.69
CA ALA A 305 6.75 14.62 1.97
C ALA A 305 6.67 13.13 2.37
N ALA A 306 6.65 12.22 1.40
CA ALA A 306 6.77 10.78 1.61
C ALA A 306 8.21 10.28 1.81
N GLY A 307 9.21 11.17 1.86
CA GLY A 307 10.63 10.80 1.94
C GLY A 307 11.21 10.25 0.63
N PHE A 308 10.50 10.44 -0.49
CA PHE A 308 10.83 9.94 -1.83
C PHE A 308 11.33 11.10 -2.72
N GLY A 309 12.60 11.49 -2.53
CA GLY A 309 13.18 12.63 -3.25
C GLY A 309 13.47 12.37 -4.74
N PRO A 310 13.76 13.42 -5.53
CA PRO A 310 14.04 13.32 -6.97
C PRO A 310 15.11 12.30 -7.35
N GLN A 311 16.13 12.13 -6.51
CA GLN A 311 17.21 11.16 -6.71
C GLN A 311 16.72 9.70 -6.82
N TRP A 312 15.54 9.39 -6.29
CA TRP A 312 14.94 8.05 -6.39
C TRP A 312 14.40 7.77 -7.79
N TYR A 313 13.83 8.76 -8.48
CA TYR A 313 12.98 8.52 -9.66
C TYR A 313 13.39 9.27 -10.93
N GLU A 314 14.06 10.42 -10.85
CA GLU A 314 14.50 11.14 -12.04
C GLU A 314 15.47 10.31 -12.91
N PRO A 315 16.45 9.57 -12.35
CA PRO A 315 17.33 8.71 -13.14
C PRO A 315 16.61 7.55 -13.83
N LEU A 316 15.39 7.23 -13.40
CA LEU A 316 14.54 6.16 -13.94
C LEU A 316 13.52 6.68 -14.98
N ALA A 317 13.47 7.99 -15.21
CA ALA A 317 12.61 8.60 -16.22
C ALA A 317 13.18 8.49 -17.65
N ILE A 318 14.45 8.12 -17.78
CA ILE A 318 15.15 8.00 -19.05
C ILE A 318 15.13 6.53 -19.48
N LYS A 319 14.82 6.28 -20.76
CA LYS A 319 14.92 4.95 -21.34
C LYS A 319 16.41 4.60 -21.47
N VAL A 320 16.90 3.67 -20.65
CA VAL A 320 18.24 3.09 -20.86
C VAL A 320 18.22 2.38 -22.22
N PRO A 321 19.17 2.67 -23.14
CA PRO A 321 19.27 1.94 -24.39
C PRO A 321 19.39 0.44 -24.10
N SER A 322 18.66 -0.39 -24.84
CA SER A 322 18.90 -1.83 -24.85
C SER A 322 20.38 -2.04 -25.19
N SER A 323 21.14 -2.72 -24.33
CA SER A 323 22.39 -3.34 -24.79
C SER A 323 22.00 -4.36 -25.86
N GLU A 324 22.45 -4.13 -27.08
CA GLU A 324 22.30 -5.02 -28.24
C GLU A 324 22.89 -6.42 -27.97
#